data_AF-A0AAJ0BVC1-F1
#
_entry.id   AF-A0AAJ0BVC1-F1
#
_cell.length_a   1.000
_cell.length_b   1.000
_cell.length_c   1.000
_cell.angle_alpha   90.00
_cell.angle_beta   90.00
_cell.angle_gamma   90.00
#
_symmetry.space_group_name_H-M   'P 1'
#
loop_
_entity.id
_entity.type
_entity.pdbx_description
1 polymer ?
#
loop_
_entity_poly.entity_id
_entity_poly.type
_entity_poly.pdbx_seq_one_letter_code
_entity_poly.pdbx_strand_id
1 'polypeptide(L)'
;PVSGGRRNSFGGWVATLVDSLDTIWIIGMRTEFHEAVAADDMAAQQNSTSLPGLWPLVVDAQAKVFNSGIIFTLGAMADSAYEYLPKMSALLGGQLPVYQTMYEEAMATATKYNLFRPMTLTNEDILVSGQVHTKKESGKTSVELEPQGRVSFAS
;
A
#
# COMPACT_ATOMS: atom_id res chain seq x y z
N PRO A 1 -15.73 22.69 -18.64
CA PRO A 1 -14.39 22.21 -18.19
C PRO A 1 -14.51 20.76 -17.71
N VAL A 2 -13.76 19.84 -18.31
CA VAL A 2 -13.77 18.43 -17.88
C VAL A 2 -12.94 18.34 -16.60
N SER A 3 -13.61 18.14 -15.46
CA SER A 3 -12.95 17.85 -14.19
C SER A 3 -12.35 16.44 -14.28
N GLY A 4 -11.09 16.35 -14.72
CA GLY A 4 -10.33 15.11 -14.68
C GLY A 4 -10.02 14.75 -13.23
N GLY A 5 -10.73 13.77 -12.67
CA GLY A 5 -10.42 13.23 -11.35
C GLY A 5 -8.97 12.77 -11.29
N ARG A 6 -8.18 13.42 -10.45
CA ARG A 6 -6.73 13.21 -10.38
C ARG A 6 -6.45 11.92 -9.61
N ARG A 7 -6.28 10.82 -10.33
CA ARG A 7 -5.83 9.53 -9.78
C ARG A 7 -4.32 9.58 -9.53
N ASN A 8 -3.87 9.34 -8.30
CA ASN A 8 -2.46 9.31 -7.94
C ASN A 8 -2.04 7.89 -7.54
N SER A 9 -0.74 7.58 -7.68
CA SER A 9 -0.20 6.34 -7.10
C SER A 9 -0.29 6.42 -5.57
N PHE A 10 -0.54 5.30 -4.93
CA PHE A 10 -0.70 5.18 -3.49
C PHE A 10 0.57 5.65 -2.76
N GLY A 11 1.76 5.17 -3.16
CA GLY A 11 3.03 5.63 -2.60
C GLY A 11 3.30 7.11 -2.87
N GLY A 12 2.96 7.62 -4.06
CA GLY A 12 3.14 9.05 -4.37
C GLY A 12 2.26 9.98 -3.54
N TRP A 13 1.02 9.57 -3.26
CA TRP A 13 0.14 10.32 -2.38
C TRP A 13 0.62 10.27 -0.92
N VAL A 14 0.98 9.08 -0.40
CA VAL A 14 1.53 8.99 0.96
C VAL A 14 2.83 9.77 1.08
N ALA A 15 3.73 9.75 0.07
CA ALA A 15 4.96 10.51 0.09
C ALA A 15 4.72 12.04 0.10
N THR A 16 3.78 12.54 -0.71
CA THR A 16 3.42 13.97 -0.72
C THR A 16 2.78 14.38 0.60
N LEU A 17 1.93 13.51 1.15
CA LEU A 17 1.33 13.70 2.45
C LEU A 17 2.40 13.71 3.55
N VAL A 18 3.40 12.85 3.44
CA VAL A 18 4.52 12.77 4.39
C VAL A 18 5.46 13.97 4.31
N ASP A 19 5.72 14.52 3.13
CA ASP A 19 6.51 15.75 2.97
C ASP A 19 5.87 16.93 3.73
N SER A 20 4.53 16.99 3.79
CA SER A 20 3.85 17.96 4.66
C SER A 20 3.99 17.68 6.17
N LEU A 21 4.36 16.47 6.58
CA LEU A 21 4.50 16.05 7.99
C LEU A 21 5.77 16.56 8.66
N ASP A 22 6.89 16.71 7.92
CA ASP A 22 8.12 17.29 8.47
C ASP A 22 7.86 18.70 9.01
N THR A 23 7.00 19.46 8.33
CA THR A 23 6.61 20.81 8.75
C THR A 23 5.66 20.76 9.96
N ILE A 24 4.67 19.87 9.96
CA ILE A 24 3.64 19.77 11.01
C ILE A 24 4.23 19.26 12.33
N TRP A 25 5.16 18.31 12.27
CA TRP A 25 5.86 17.78 13.45
C TRP A 25 6.70 18.84 14.15
N ILE A 26 7.37 19.71 13.38
CA ILE A 26 8.18 20.81 13.91
C ILE A 26 7.33 21.87 14.64
N ILE A 27 6.08 22.11 14.20
CA ILE A 27 5.21 23.17 14.75
C ILE A 27 4.19 22.68 15.79
N GLY A 28 4.18 21.38 16.13
CA GLY A 28 3.37 20.85 17.25
C GLY A 28 1.88 20.60 16.95
N MET A 29 1.46 20.60 15.68
CA MET A 29 0.05 20.42 15.25
C MET A 29 -0.33 18.94 15.09
N ARG A 30 -0.30 18.19 16.20
CA ARG A 30 -0.52 16.72 16.22
C ARG A 30 -1.96 16.29 15.96
N THR A 31 -2.94 17.17 16.15
CA THR A 31 -4.36 16.84 15.96
C THR A 31 -4.77 17.03 14.50
N GLU A 32 -4.31 18.11 13.88
CA GLU A 32 -4.49 18.40 12.46
C GLU A 32 -3.79 17.37 11.59
N PHE A 33 -2.70 16.79 12.09
CA PHE A 33 -2.05 15.60 11.53
C PHE A 33 -3.03 14.43 11.33
N HIS A 34 -3.86 14.11 12.33
CA HIS A 34 -4.82 13.00 12.24
C HIS A 34 -5.96 13.26 11.27
N GLU A 35 -6.43 14.51 11.20
CA GLU A 35 -7.48 14.88 10.26
C GLU A 35 -6.94 15.00 8.82
N ALA A 36 -5.67 15.40 8.65
CA ALA A 36 -5.02 15.54 7.37
C ALA A 36 -4.55 14.21 6.78
N VAL A 37 -4.01 13.32 7.61
CA VAL A 37 -3.68 11.94 7.22
C VAL A 37 -5.00 11.19 7.17
N ALA A 38 -5.43 10.76 5.98
CA ALA A 38 -6.62 9.92 5.82
C ALA A 38 -6.46 8.51 6.44
N ALA A 39 -5.72 8.36 7.54
CA ALA A 39 -5.43 7.11 8.23
C ALA A 39 -6.71 6.42 8.69
N ASP A 40 -7.70 7.18 9.20
CA ASP A 40 -8.99 6.63 9.59
C ASP A 40 -9.74 6.07 8.38
N ASP A 41 -9.78 6.82 7.27
CA ASP A 41 -10.42 6.38 6.02
C ASP A 41 -9.69 5.18 5.40
N MET A 42 -8.35 5.17 5.46
CA MET A 42 -7.50 4.08 4.97
C MET A 42 -7.69 2.81 5.80
N ALA A 43 -7.63 2.93 7.12
CA ALA A 43 -7.82 1.82 8.06
C ALA A 43 -9.24 1.25 7.93
N ALA A 44 -10.26 2.11 7.86
CA ALA A 44 -11.64 1.68 7.68
C ALA A 44 -11.87 0.91 6.36
N GLN A 45 -11.07 1.20 5.33
CA GLN A 45 -11.23 0.61 4.01
C GLN A 45 -10.27 -0.56 3.72
N GLN A 46 -9.20 -0.75 4.49
CA GLN A 46 -8.13 -1.73 4.24
C GLN A 46 -8.65 -3.16 4.07
N ASN A 47 -9.60 -3.58 4.90
CA ASN A 47 -10.18 -4.92 4.85
C ASN A 47 -11.37 -5.05 3.88
N SER A 48 -11.77 -3.95 3.24
CA SER A 48 -12.84 -3.93 2.23
C SER A 48 -12.31 -3.98 0.79
N THR A 49 -10.98 -3.95 0.60
CA THR A 49 -10.38 -4.03 -0.73
C THR A 49 -10.59 -5.41 -1.34
N SER A 50 -10.32 -5.54 -2.65
CA SER A 50 -10.32 -6.86 -3.29
C SER A 50 -9.18 -7.76 -2.83
N LEU A 51 -8.19 -7.24 -2.10
CA LEU A 51 -7.13 -7.99 -1.44
C LEU A 51 -6.98 -7.52 0.01
N PRO A 52 -7.85 -7.99 0.94
CA PRO A 52 -7.91 -7.51 2.31
C PRO A 52 -6.54 -7.45 3.00
N GLY A 53 -6.26 -6.35 3.68
CA GLY A 53 -4.96 -6.06 4.29
C GLY A 53 -4.08 -5.16 3.43
N LEU A 54 -4.32 -5.04 2.11
CA LEU A 54 -3.53 -4.16 1.23
C LEU A 54 -4.40 -3.08 0.56
N TRP A 55 -3.73 -1.98 0.20
CA TRP A 55 -4.32 -0.93 -0.63
C TRP A 55 -3.88 -1.09 -2.09
N PRO A 56 -4.78 -0.76 -3.03
CA PRO A 56 -4.45 -0.81 -4.45
C PRO A 56 -3.44 0.28 -4.81
N LEU A 57 -2.64 0.01 -5.85
CA LEU A 57 -1.60 0.91 -6.36
C LEU A 57 -2.14 2.31 -6.72
N VAL A 58 -3.39 2.40 -7.15
CA VAL A 58 -4.04 3.67 -7.51
C VAL A 58 -5.25 3.85 -6.61
N VAL A 59 -5.29 4.98 -5.92
CA VAL A 59 -6.38 5.39 -5.02
C VAL A 59 -6.92 6.76 -5.43
N ASP A 60 -8.13 7.07 -4.99
CA ASP A 60 -8.71 8.41 -5.08
C ASP A 60 -8.74 9.05 -3.69
N ALA A 61 -7.62 9.64 -3.31
CA ALA A 61 -7.50 10.25 -1.99
C ALA A 61 -8.35 11.52 -1.83
N GLN A 62 -8.67 12.23 -2.92
CA GLN A 62 -9.54 13.40 -2.86
C GLN A 62 -10.98 13.00 -2.52
N ALA A 63 -11.46 11.91 -3.12
CA ALA A 63 -12.75 11.32 -2.80
C ALA A 63 -12.71 10.41 -1.55
N LYS A 64 -11.55 10.25 -0.90
CA LYS A 64 -11.30 9.33 0.21
C LYS A 64 -11.68 7.88 -0.12
N VAL A 65 -11.45 7.44 -1.37
CA VAL A 65 -11.69 6.07 -1.83
C VAL A 65 -10.36 5.34 -1.98
N PHE A 66 -10.10 4.42 -1.06
CA PHE A 66 -8.86 3.65 -0.94
C PHE A 66 -9.03 2.16 -1.24
N ASN A 67 -10.25 1.68 -1.53
CA ASN A 67 -10.54 0.26 -1.75
C ASN A 67 -10.91 -0.13 -3.19
N SER A 68 -10.93 0.82 -4.13
CA SER A 68 -11.49 0.64 -5.47
C SER A 68 -10.45 0.35 -6.57
N GLY A 69 -9.54 -0.60 -6.33
CA GLY A 69 -8.53 -1.00 -7.32
C GLY A 69 -8.25 -2.50 -7.31
N ILE A 70 -7.57 -2.97 -8.35
CA ILE A 70 -7.33 -4.40 -8.57
C ILE A 70 -5.84 -4.78 -8.62
N ILE A 71 -4.95 -3.80 -8.57
CA ILE A 71 -3.50 -3.98 -8.66
C ILE A 71 -2.91 -3.67 -7.29
N PHE A 72 -2.16 -4.60 -6.71
CA PHE A 72 -1.54 -4.49 -5.39
C PHE A 72 -0.06 -4.81 -5.50
N THR A 73 0.82 -3.97 -4.96
CA THR A 73 2.27 -4.16 -5.10
C THR A 73 3.00 -3.64 -3.87
N LEU A 74 4.16 -4.23 -3.59
CA LEU A 74 5.17 -3.69 -2.67
C LEU A 74 6.36 -3.05 -3.42
N GLY A 75 6.31 -2.98 -4.75
CA GLY A 75 7.37 -2.39 -5.57
C GLY A 75 7.50 -0.88 -5.39
N ALA A 76 8.47 -0.29 -6.09
CA ALA A 76 8.94 1.10 -5.96
C ALA A 76 7.89 2.24 -6.07
N MET A 77 6.64 1.92 -6.37
CA MET A 77 5.53 2.88 -6.42
C MET A 77 4.64 2.86 -5.17
N ALA A 78 4.80 1.87 -4.29
CA ALA A 78 4.02 1.69 -3.06
C ALA A 78 4.91 1.45 -1.83
N ASP A 79 6.21 1.20 -2.03
CA ASP A 79 7.22 0.99 -0.99
C ASP A 79 7.20 2.04 0.13
N SER A 80 7.21 3.32 -0.25
CA SER A 80 7.18 4.45 0.66
C SER A 80 5.93 4.43 1.55
N ALA A 81 4.75 4.11 0.99
CA ALA A 81 3.52 4.06 1.79
C ALA A 81 3.61 3.04 2.92
N TYR A 82 4.13 1.85 2.64
CA TYR A 82 4.29 0.80 3.66
C TYR A 82 5.45 1.08 4.62
N GLU A 83 6.47 1.81 4.19
CA GLU A 83 7.58 2.26 5.05
C GLU A 83 7.12 3.31 6.08
N TYR A 84 6.15 4.15 5.72
CA TYR A 84 5.70 5.22 6.61
C TYR A 84 4.77 4.78 7.72
N LEU A 85 4.04 3.67 7.57
CA LEU A 85 3.18 3.14 8.64
C LEU A 85 3.96 2.86 9.95
N PRO A 86 5.06 2.07 9.95
CA PRO A 86 5.83 1.83 11.17
C PRO A 86 6.59 3.08 11.64
N LYS A 87 7.04 3.95 10.73
CA LYS A 87 7.65 5.24 11.09
C LYS A 87 6.67 6.13 11.85
N MET A 88 5.42 6.20 11.41
CA MET A 88 4.40 6.98 12.09
C MET A 88 4.05 6.42 13.46
N SER A 89 3.93 5.09 13.58
CA SER A 89 3.77 4.44 14.88
C SER A 89 4.90 4.81 15.85
N ALA A 90 6.16 4.78 15.39
CA ALA A 90 7.32 5.14 16.21
C ALA A 90 7.35 6.63 16.58
N LEU A 91 7.09 7.54 15.62
CA LEU A 91 7.08 8.99 15.86
C LEU A 91 6.01 9.38 16.89
N LEU A 92 4.85 8.75 16.83
CA LEU A 92 3.74 8.99 17.76
C LEU A 92 3.93 8.28 19.12
N GLY A 93 5.13 7.73 19.36
CA GLY A 93 5.46 7.05 20.62
C GLY A 93 4.63 5.80 20.89
N GLY A 94 4.12 5.16 19.83
CA GLY A 94 3.23 3.98 19.93
C GLY A 94 1.86 4.28 20.53
N GLN A 95 1.50 5.55 20.75
CA GLN A 95 0.23 5.94 21.38
C GLN A 95 -0.98 5.69 20.47
N LEU A 96 -0.74 5.50 19.18
CA LEU A 96 -1.77 5.37 18.16
C LEU A 96 -1.61 4.02 17.44
N PRO A 97 -2.36 2.99 17.88
CA PRO A 97 -2.19 1.63 17.40
C PRO A 97 -2.61 1.47 15.92
N VAL A 98 -3.42 2.39 15.40
CA VAL A 98 -3.95 2.33 14.02
C VAL A 98 -2.85 2.13 12.97
N TYR A 99 -1.71 2.82 13.09
CA TYR A 99 -0.60 2.68 12.14
C TYR A 99 0.11 1.33 12.24
N GLN A 100 0.25 0.81 13.46
CA GLN A 100 0.83 -0.50 13.69
C GLN A 100 -0.09 -1.60 13.15
N THR A 101 -1.38 -1.55 13.46
CA THR A 101 -2.37 -2.52 12.96
C THR A 101 -2.41 -2.52 11.43
N MET A 102 -2.49 -1.34 10.82
CA MET A 102 -2.44 -1.19 9.36
C MET A 102 -1.21 -1.86 8.75
N TYR A 103 -0.03 -1.67 9.36
CA TYR A 103 1.21 -2.27 8.89
C TYR A 103 1.22 -3.80 9.03
N GLU A 104 0.83 -4.31 10.20
CA GLU A 104 0.82 -5.75 10.49
C GLU A 104 -0.12 -6.50 9.54
N GLU A 105 -1.33 -5.98 9.30
CA GLU A 105 -2.28 -6.54 8.34
C GLU A 105 -1.74 -6.52 6.91
N ALA A 106 -1.11 -5.41 6.51
CA ALA A 106 -0.48 -5.29 5.20
C ALA A 106 0.65 -6.31 5.02
N MET A 107 1.52 -6.47 6.00
CA MET A 107 2.63 -7.43 5.91
C MET A 107 2.14 -8.88 5.95
N ALA A 108 1.09 -9.19 6.71
CA ALA A 108 0.49 -10.52 6.71
C ALA A 108 -0.05 -10.90 5.32
N THR A 109 -0.77 -9.99 4.66
CA THR A 109 -1.29 -10.22 3.31
C THR A 109 -0.18 -10.23 2.27
N ALA A 110 0.77 -9.29 2.33
CA ALA A 110 1.86 -9.23 1.36
C ALA A 110 2.78 -10.46 1.42
N THR A 111 3.06 -10.97 2.62
CA THR A 111 3.83 -12.22 2.78
C THR A 111 3.15 -13.40 2.09
N LYS A 112 1.82 -13.41 2.04
CA LYS A 112 1.04 -14.49 1.44
C LYS A 112 0.92 -14.38 -0.08
N TYR A 113 0.81 -13.16 -0.62
CA TYR A 113 0.43 -12.96 -2.02
C TYR A 113 1.50 -12.26 -2.86
N ASN A 114 2.29 -11.36 -2.27
CA ASN A 114 3.23 -10.51 -3.00
C ASN A 114 4.68 -11.01 -2.87
N LEU A 115 5.04 -11.68 -1.78
CA LEU A 115 6.40 -12.18 -1.57
C LEU A 115 6.49 -13.65 -2.00
N PHE A 116 7.46 -13.96 -2.86
CA PHE A 116 7.72 -15.32 -3.31
C PHE A 116 9.23 -15.59 -3.44
N ARG A 117 9.59 -16.86 -3.39
CA ARG A 117 10.97 -17.31 -3.59
C ARG A 117 11.13 -17.83 -5.02
N PRO A 118 11.83 -17.13 -5.93
CA PRO A 118 12.16 -17.68 -7.23
C PRO A 118 13.14 -18.84 -7.07
N MET A 119 12.96 -19.89 -7.87
CA MET A 119 13.93 -20.98 -7.95
C MET A 119 15.14 -20.49 -8.76
N THR A 120 16.23 -20.17 -8.09
CA THR A 120 17.50 -19.82 -8.75
C THR A 120 18.33 -21.07 -9.01
N LEU A 121 19.15 -21.07 -10.06
CA LEU A 121 20.04 -22.19 -10.41
C LEU A 121 21.04 -22.54 -9.29
N THR A 122 21.28 -21.61 -8.36
CA THR A 122 22.23 -21.72 -7.24
C THR A 122 21.56 -21.96 -5.88
N ASN A 123 20.22 -22.15 -5.84
CA ASN A 123 19.47 -22.38 -4.61
C ASN A 123 19.64 -21.27 -3.56
N GLU A 124 19.87 -20.03 -4.02
CA GLU A 124 19.93 -18.85 -3.15
C GLU A 124 18.53 -18.53 -2.59
N ASP A 125 18.44 -18.33 -1.27
CA ASP A 125 17.20 -17.94 -0.58
C ASP A 125 16.94 -16.45 -0.79
N ILE A 126 16.50 -16.08 -1.99
CA ILE A 126 16.10 -14.72 -2.35
C ILE A 126 14.59 -14.61 -2.20
N LEU A 127 14.13 -13.58 -1.48
CA LEU A 127 12.72 -13.22 -1.43
C LEU A 127 12.46 -12.07 -2.41
N VAL A 128 11.52 -12.26 -3.34
CA VAL A 128 11.18 -11.28 -4.38
C VAL A 128 9.75 -10.80 -4.17
N SER A 129 9.55 -9.48 -4.29
CA SER A 129 8.22 -8.88 -4.32
C SER A 129 7.68 -8.82 -5.75
N GLY A 130 6.44 -9.29 -5.95
CA GLY A 130 5.69 -9.18 -7.19
C GLY A 130 4.44 -8.32 -7.07
N GLN A 131 3.86 -8.03 -8.24
CA GLN A 131 2.59 -7.33 -8.35
C GLN A 131 1.45 -8.34 -8.39
N VAL A 132 0.35 -8.04 -7.72
CA VAL A 132 -0.80 -8.92 -7.63
C VAL A 132 -1.99 -8.25 -8.32
N HIS A 133 -2.66 -9.02 -9.16
CA HIS A 133 -3.90 -8.65 -9.83
C HIS A 133 -5.07 -9.44 -9.25
N THR A 134 -6.11 -8.75 -8.80
CA THR A 134 -7.36 -9.40 -8.37
C THR A 134 -8.39 -9.34 -9.49
N LYS A 135 -9.09 -10.45 -9.72
CA LYS A 135 -10.27 -10.48 -10.60
C LYS A 135 -11.47 -10.95 -9.79
N LYS A 136 -12.63 -10.32 -9.99
CA LYS A 136 -13.88 -10.69 -9.32
C LYS A 136 -14.82 -11.29 -10.36
N GLU A 137 -14.99 -12.61 -10.32
CA GLU A 137 -15.89 -13.34 -11.23
C GLU A 137 -16.90 -14.13 -10.40
N SER A 138 -18.19 -13.96 -10.70
CA SER A 138 -19.28 -14.75 -10.09
C SER A 138 -19.25 -14.81 -8.55
N GLY A 139 -18.86 -13.71 -7.90
CA GLY A 139 -18.77 -13.61 -6.43
C GLY A 139 -17.49 -14.19 -5.81
N LYS A 140 -16.59 -14.76 -6.62
CA LYS A 140 -15.28 -15.26 -6.18
C LYS A 140 -14.18 -14.30 -6.62
N THR A 141 -13.28 -13.96 -5.70
CA THR A 141 -12.07 -13.20 -6.02
C THR A 141 -10.93 -14.18 -6.33
N SER A 142 -10.36 -14.10 -7.53
CA SER A 142 -9.10 -14.75 -7.87
C SER A 142 -7.94 -13.75 -7.73
N VAL A 143 -6.78 -14.27 -7.36
CA VAL A 143 -5.56 -13.51 -7.09
C VAL A 143 -4.46 -14.08 -7.96
N GLU A 144 -3.89 -13.25 -8.82
CA GLU A 144 -2.85 -13.61 -9.79
C GLU A 144 -1.58 -12.81 -9.49
N LEU A 145 -0.47 -13.51 -9.22
CA LEU A 145 0.83 -12.90 -8.98
C LEU A 145 1.56 -12.76 -10.31
N GLU A 146 1.91 -11.54 -10.67
CA GLU A 146 2.85 -11.20 -11.73
C GLU A 146 4.23 -10.93 -11.11
N PRO A 147 5.21 -11.82 -11.33
CA PRO A 147 6.60 -11.55 -10.97
C PRO A 147 7.06 -10.29 -11.71
N GLN A 148 7.56 -9.28 -11.00
CA GLN A 148 8.23 -8.16 -11.65
C GLN A 148 9.60 -8.63 -12.14
N GLY A 149 9.61 -9.20 -13.34
CA GLY A 149 10.78 -9.81 -13.98
C GLY A 149 10.38 -10.60 -15.22
N ARG A 150 9.96 -9.92 -16.31
CA ARG A 150 9.93 -10.56 -17.63
C ARG A 150 11.38 -10.81 -18.06
N VAL A 151 11.90 -12.01 -17.82
CA VAL A 151 12.95 -12.55 -18.68
C VAL A 151 12.25 -13.36 -19.76
N SER A 152 11.85 -12.67 -20.83
CA SER A 152 11.40 -13.35 -22.05
C SER A 152 12.61 -14.01 -22.71
N PHE A 153 12.84 -15.29 -22.45
CA PHE A 153 13.57 -16.13 -23.38
C PHE A 153 12.58 -16.59 -24.44
N ALA A 154 12.43 -15.79 -25.49
CA ALA A 154 11.88 -16.29 -26.74
C ALA A 154 13.00 -17.09 -27.43
N SER A 155 12.83 -18.41 -27.48
CA SER A 155 13.59 -19.32 -28.35
C SER A 155 13.17 -19.16 -29.80
#